data_AF-Q4DLM8-F1
#
_entry.id   AF-Q4DLM8-F1
#
_cell.length_a   1.000
_cell.length_b   1.000
_cell.length_c   1.000
_cell.angle_alpha   90.00
_cell.angle_beta   90.00
_cell.angle_gamma   90.00
#
_symmetry.space_group_name_H-M   'P 1'
#
loop_
_entity.id
_entity.type
_entity.pdbx_description
1 polymer ?
#
loop_
_entity_poly.entity_id
_entity_poly.type
_entity_poly.pdbx_seq_one_letter_code
_entity_poly.pdbx_strand_id
1 'polypeptide(L)'
;MLSRVAAVKAPRTHNRRRVTGSSGRRREGGESEPQRPNMSRRVFTSAVLLLVVMVCCGSGAAHAVESNSGDAQLPNEVAILVPEKTLVVSKGGKGQSTTRNSFAAPSLVRAGGVMTVLAEGWIKYTGSHKTSSELGSADIVAGYISAAETWPSIVAEVTSTEWRVHTVLGDGNGDDLVGVLRNPTSVGVDNKAFLLVGNYSIKFDATKNIWQEVGWDIRMLVGEATHSLSSGRG
;
A
#
# COMPACT_ATOMS: atom_id res chain seq x y z
N MET A 1 -37.92 17.80 -3.16
CA MET A 1 -38.44 17.64 -4.53
C MET A 1 -37.79 16.41 -5.14
N LEU A 2 -38.60 15.37 -5.41
CA LEU A 2 -38.13 14.05 -5.89
C LEU A 2 -37.97 14.09 -7.41
N SER A 3 -36.74 14.05 -7.92
CA SER A 3 -36.48 13.91 -9.35
C SER A 3 -36.02 12.49 -9.65
N ARG A 4 -36.95 11.73 -10.22
CA ARG A 4 -36.77 10.37 -10.74
C ARG A 4 -35.80 10.41 -11.93
N VAL A 5 -34.63 9.78 -11.80
CA VAL A 5 -33.79 9.51 -12.98
C VAL A 5 -34.21 8.15 -13.55
N ALA A 6 -34.77 8.22 -14.74
CA ALA A 6 -35.31 7.10 -15.49
C ALA A 6 -34.20 6.16 -15.99
N ALA A 7 -34.47 4.86 -15.88
CA ALA A 7 -33.68 3.80 -16.49
C ALA A 7 -33.77 3.87 -18.02
N VAL A 8 -32.61 3.99 -18.69
CA VAL A 8 -32.51 3.85 -20.15
C VAL A 8 -31.96 2.47 -20.49
N LYS A 9 -32.65 1.81 -21.42
CA LYS A 9 -32.52 0.41 -21.82
C LYS A 9 -31.16 0.07 -22.46
N ALA A 10 -30.74 -1.17 -22.21
CA ALA A 10 -29.62 -1.85 -22.85
C ALA A 10 -29.82 -2.08 -24.36
N PRO A 11 -28.78 -1.88 -25.20
CA PRO A 11 -28.77 -2.34 -26.58
C PRO A 11 -28.56 -3.86 -26.67
N ARG A 12 -29.38 -4.48 -27.54
CA ARG A 12 -29.39 -5.92 -27.84
C ARG A 12 -28.15 -6.37 -28.60
N THR A 13 -27.84 -7.63 -28.36
CA THR A 13 -26.83 -8.48 -28.98
C THR A 13 -27.12 -8.78 -30.45
N HIS A 14 -26.22 -8.40 -31.38
CA HIS A 14 -25.87 -9.20 -32.57
C HIS A 14 -24.84 -8.50 -33.45
N ASN A 15 -23.64 -9.09 -33.59
CA ASN A 15 -23.09 -9.35 -34.91
C ASN A 15 -21.91 -10.31 -34.81
N ARG A 16 -22.19 -11.56 -35.20
CA ARG A 16 -21.19 -12.54 -35.61
C ARG A 16 -20.57 -12.06 -36.93
N ARG A 17 -19.25 -11.91 -37.01
CA ARG A 17 -18.54 -12.13 -38.27
C ARG A 17 -17.16 -12.72 -38.02
N ARG A 18 -17.09 -14.02 -38.34
CA ARG A 18 -15.91 -14.79 -38.75
C ARG A 18 -15.07 -14.02 -39.78
N VAL A 19 -13.87 -14.55 -40.05
CA VAL A 19 -12.87 -14.22 -41.11
C VAL A 19 -11.65 -13.61 -40.40
N THR A 20 -10.46 -14.20 -40.36
CA THR A 20 -9.77 -15.08 -41.31
C THR A 20 -8.62 -15.78 -40.58
N GLY A 21 -8.45 -17.07 -40.85
CA GLY A 21 -7.21 -17.78 -40.53
C GLY A 21 -6.07 -17.28 -41.41
N SER A 22 -4.90 -17.12 -40.79
CA SER A 22 -3.63 -16.99 -41.50
C SER A 22 -2.67 -18.00 -40.88
N SER A 23 -2.58 -19.16 -41.51
CA SER A 23 -1.47 -20.10 -41.36
C SER A 23 -0.37 -19.64 -42.33
N GLY A 24 0.72 -19.10 -41.82
CA GLY A 24 1.69 -18.38 -42.65
C GLY A 24 3.12 -18.47 -42.17
N ARG A 25 3.70 -19.66 -42.32
CA ARG A 25 5.08 -19.88 -42.76
C ARG A 25 6.24 -19.38 -41.87
N ARG A 26 6.90 -20.37 -41.25
CA ARG A 26 8.33 -20.38 -40.90
C ARG A 26 9.18 -19.55 -41.87
N ARG A 27 9.98 -18.63 -41.33
CA ARG A 27 11.29 -18.30 -41.89
C ARG A 27 12.30 -18.29 -40.74
N GLU A 28 13.11 -19.36 -40.73
CA GLU A 28 14.43 -19.42 -40.11
C GLU A 28 15.39 -18.45 -40.82
N GLY A 29 16.44 -18.05 -40.10
CA GLY A 29 17.55 -17.25 -40.62
C GLY A 29 17.42 -15.82 -40.11
N GLY A 30 18.19 -15.37 -39.12
CA GLY A 30 19.63 -15.55 -39.03
C GLY A 30 20.31 -14.24 -39.41
N GLU A 31 19.89 -13.14 -38.79
CA GLU A 31 20.62 -11.89 -38.82
C GLU A 31 21.05 -11.57 -37.40
N SER A 32 22.36 -11.65 -37.23
CA SER A 32 23.11 -11.37 -36.02
C SER A 32 22.88 -9.92 -35.59
N GLU A 33 21.82 -9.67 -34.85
CA GLU A 33 21.60 -8.35 -34.27
C GLU A 33 22.74 -8.10 -33.25
N PRO A 34 23.54 -7.04 -33.42
CA PRO A 34 24.66 -6.76 -32.54
C PRO A 34 24.16 -6.73 -31.09
N GLN A 35 24.85 -7.50 -30.24
CA GLN A 35 24.57 -7.61 -28.82
C GLN A 35 24.36 -6.20 -28.23
N ARG A 36 23.10 -5.83 -27.99
CA ARG A 36 22.77 -4.54 -27.38
C ARG A 36 23.55 -4.47 -26.07
N PRO A 37 24.40 -3.45 -25.87
CA PRO A 37 25.06 -3.26 -24.60
C PRO A 37 23.98 -3.17 -23.54
N ASN A 38 24.03 -4.06 -22.55
CA ASN A 38 23.09 -4.11 -21.44
C ASN A 38 23.34 -2.87 -20.56
N MET A 39 22.84 -1.72 -21.00
CA MET A 39 22.89 -0.50 -20.22
C MET A 39 21.90 -0.68 -19.09
N SER A 40 22.43 -0.95 -17.90
CA SER A 40 21.62 -1.18 -16.72
C SER A 40 20.65 0.00 -16.51
N ARG A 41 19.39 -0.33 -16.24
CA ARG A 41 18.34 0.66 -15.92
C ARG A 41 18.74 1.60 -14.77
N ARG A 42 19.73 1.20 -13.97
CA ARG A 42 20.34 1.98 -12.87
C ARG A 42 21.04 3.26 -13.35
N VAL A 43 21.72 3.23 -14.50
CA VAL A 43 22.37 4.45 -15.05
C VAL A 43 21.31 5.41 -15.56
N PHE A 44 20.22 4.90 -16.13
CA PHE A 44 19.11 5.72 -16.61
C PHE A 44 18.36 6.39 -15.45
N THR A 45 18.08 5.66 -14.37
CA THR A 45 17.48 6.25 -13.16
C THR A 45 18.38 7.32 -12.54
N SER A 46 19.70 7.10 -12.51
CA SER A 46 20.64 8.11 -11.99
C SER A 46 20.69 9.36 -12.87
N ALA A 47 20.65 9.21 -14.19
CA ALA A 47 20.62 10.35 -15.11
C ALA A 47 19.32 11.17 -14.96
N VAL A 48 18.17 10.51 -14.80
CA VAL A 48 16.89 11.19 -14.55
C VAL A 48 16.88 11.89 -13.19
N LEU A 49 17.47 11.26 -12.15
CA LEU A 49 17.58 11.89 -10.83
C LEU A 49 18.45 13.16 -10.88
N LEU A 50 19.60 13.10 -11.57
CA LEU A 50 20.47 14.27 -11.74
C LEU A 50 19.82 15.38 -12.58
N LEU A 51 19.02 15.03 -13.58
CA LEU A 51 18.34 16.03 -14.41
C LEU A 51 17.26 16.80 -13.63
N VAL A 52 16.50 16.11 -12.76
CA VAL A 52 15.49 16.76 -11.91
C VAL A 52 16.14 17.72 -10.92
N VAL A 53 17.30 17.37 -10.36
CA VAL A 53 18.02 18.25 -9.43
C VAL A 53 18.59 19.48 -10.14
N MET A 54 19.11 19.35 -11.37
CA MET A 54 19.68 20.50 -12.10
C MET A 54 18.64 21.42 -12.73
N VAL A 55 17.52 20.89 -13.24
CA VAL A 55 16.49 21.73 -13.89
C VAL A 55 15.72 22.57 -12.86
N CYS A 56 15.66 22.16 -11.59
CA CYS A 56 15.03 22.95 -10.53
C CYS A 56 15.92 24.06 -9.95
N CYS A 57 17.18 24.17 -10.36
CA CYS A 57 18.13 25.17 -9.84
C CYS A 57 18.64 26.15 -10.91
N GLY A 58 17.89 26.30 -12.01
CA GLY A 58 18.20 27.21 -13.11
C GLY A 58 18.21 28.69 -12.69
N SER A 59 19.38 29.16 -12.26
CA SER A 59 19.97 30.48 -12.51
C SER A 59 19.00 31.67 -12.67
N GLY A 60 18.34 32.07 -11.59
CA GLY A 60 17.80 33.42 -11.46
C GLY A 60 18.81 34.28 -10.69
N ALA A 61 19.67 35.01 -11.40
CA ALA A 61 20.58 35.97 -10.81
C ALA A 61 19.78 37.16 -10.22
N ALA A 62 19.64 37.23 -8.90
CA ALA A 62 19.27 38.47 -8.22
C ALA A 62 19.59 38.38 -6.73
N HIS A 63 20.48 39.27 -6.29
CA HIS A 63 20.78 39.67 -4.91
C HIS A 63 21.13 38.56 -3.92
N ALA A 64 22.42 38.54 -3.56
CA ALA A 64 22.93 37.95 -2.33
C ALA A 64 22.27 38.65 -1.12
N VAL A 65 21.04 38.26 -0.80
CA VAL A 65 20.56 38.36 0.56
C VAL A 65 21.33 37.28 1.28
N GLU A 66 22.15 37.70 2.24
CA GLU A 66 22.78 36.87 3.24
C GLU A 66 21.65 36.07 3.91
N SER A 67 21.29 34.94 3.30
CA SER A 67 20.36 34.02 3.92
C SER A 67 21.13 33.53 5.12
N ASN A 68 20.75 34.01 6.30
CA ASN A 68 20.88 33.22 7.50
C ASN A 68 20.40 31.83 7.09
N SER A 69 21.33 30.92 6.82
CA SER A 69 21.05 29.52 6.72
C SER A 69 20.65 29.16 8.14
N GLY A 70 19.42 29.52 8.50
CA GLY A 70 18.75 28.94 9.63
C GLY A 70 18.77 27.48 9.27
N ASP A 71 19.73 26.77 9.84
CA ASP A 71 19.75 25.32 9.86
C ASP A 71 18.36 24.95 10.32
N ALA A 72 17.50 24.63 9.35
CA ALA A 72 16.11 24.33 9.61
C ALA A 72 16.19 23.04 10.43
N GLN A 73 16.10 23.20 11.75
CA GLN A 73 16.27 22.11 12.68
C GLN A 73 15.35 21.00 12.21
N LEU A 74 15.94 19.86 11.87
CA LEU A 74 15.16 18.73 11.40
C LEU A 74 14.09 18.47 12.46
N PRO A 75 12.82 18.31 12.04
CA PRO A 75 11.76 18.00 12.98
C PRO A 75 12.14 16.74 13.76
N ASN A 76 11.78 16.71 15.04
CA ASN A 76 11.97 15.51 15.83
C ASN A 76 11.25 14.34 15.13
N GLU A 77 11.91 13.19 15.02
CA GLU A 77 11.40 12.01 14.34
C GLU A 77 11.31 10.83 15.33
N VAL A 78 10.30 9.98 15.17
CA VAL A 78 10.18 8.72 15.89
C VAL A 78 9.71 7.62 14.95
N ALA A 79 10.34 6.45 15.02
CA ALA A 79 9.91 5.29 14.27
C ALA A 79 8.73 4.59 14.99
N ILE A 80 7.54 4.65 14.40
CA ILE A 80 6.31 4.08 14.98
C ILE A 80 6.17 2.59 14.61
N LEU A 81 6.33 2.27 13.32
CA LEU A 81 6.23 0.92 12.78
C LEU A 81 7.61 0.45 12.33
N VAL A 82 8.18 -0.51 13.04
CA VAL A 82 9.53 -1.01 12.80
C VAL A 82 9.47 -2.46 12.33
N PRO A 83 9.95 -2.77 11.11
CA PRO A 83 9.99 -4.13 10.57
C PRO A 83 10.64 -5.10 11.56
N GLU A 84 10.07 -6.30 11.66
CA GLU A 84 10.56 -7.39 12.50
C GLU A 84 10.62 -7.08 14.01
N LYS A 85 10.12 -5.92 14.46
CA LYS A 85 10.07 -5.51 15.87
C LYS A 85 8.66 -5.17 16.34
N THR A 86 7.89 -4.41 15.58
CA THR A 86 6.52 -4.03 15.97
C THR A 86 5.62 -5.24 15.96
N LEU A 87 5.04 -5.56 17.12
CA LEU A 87 4.06 -6.64 17.28
C LEU A 87 2.70 -6.19 16.76
N VAL A 88 2.16 -6.96 15.81
CA VAL A 88 0.83 -6.75 15.24
C VAL A 88 -0.12 -7.82 15.76
N VAL A 89 -1.13 -7.38 16.49
CA VAL A 89 -2.23 -8.19 16.99
C VAL A 89 -3.12 -8.59 15.81
N SER A 90 -3.44 -9.88 15.73
CA SER A 90 -4.34 -10.42 14.71
C SER A 90 -5.74 -9.82 14.76
N LYS A 91 -6.45 -9.84 13.63
CA LYS A 91 -7.82 -9.33 13.53
C LYS A 91 -8.74 -10.04 14.53
N GLY A 92 -9.48 -9.26 15.32
CA GLY A 92 -10.38 -9.79 16.36
C GLY A 92 -9.69 -10.25 17.65
N GLY A 93 -8.37 -10.10 17.78
CA GLY A 93 -7.62 -10.35 19.01
C GLY A 93 -7.50 -11.83 19.42
N LYS A 94 -7.95 -12.77 18.58
CA LYS A 94 -8.02 -14.21 18.92
C LYS A 94 -6.80 -15.03 18.48
N GLY A 95 -5.82 -14.42 17.81
CA GLY A 95 -4.61 -15.08 17.33
C GLY A 95 -3.32 -14.46 17.87
N GLN A 96 -2.23 -15.20 17.74
CA GLN A 96 -0.90 -14.77 18.17
C GLN A 96 -0.50 -13.45 17.50
N SER A 97 0.00 -12.50 18.30
CA SER A 97 0.64 -11.31 17.77
C SER A 97 1.93 -11.68 17.06
N THR A 98 2.12 -11.18 15.85
CA THR A 98 3.26 -11.49 14.99
C THR A 98 3.87 -10.20 14.46
N THR A 99 5.15 -10.23 14.10
CA THR A 99 5.79 -9.10 13.44
C THR A 99 5.46 -9.10 11.94
N ARG A 100 5.85 -8.02 11.25
CA ARG A 100 5.76 -7.90 9.78
C ARG A 100 7.17 -7.78 9.22
N ASN A 101 7.41 -8.30 8.02
CA ASN A 101 8.70 -8.19 7.34
C ASN A 101 8.99 -6.76 6.88
N SER A 102 7.94 -5.99 6.58
CA SER A 102 8.05 -4.56 6.29
C SER A 102 6.70 -3.85 6.49
N PHE A 103 6.75 -2.53 6.53
CA PHE A 103 5.59 -1.66 6.48
C PHE A 103 5.71 -0.72 5.27
N ALA A 104 4.60 -0.46 4.58
CA ALA A 104 4.58 0.39 3.39
C ALA A 104 3.30 1.24 3.32
N ALA A 105 3.31 2.25 2.44
CA ALA A 105 2.19 3.15 2.19
C ALA A 105 1.51 3.67 3.48
N PRO A 106 2.25 4.41 4.33
CA PRO A 106 1.68 4.92 5.57
C PRO A 106 0.56 5.93 5.30
N SER A 107 -0.42 5.96 6.19
CA SER A 107 -1.49 6.97 6.23
C SER A 107 -1.79 7.35 7.67
N LEU A 108 -2.27 8.57 7.87
CA LEU A 108 -2.61 9.10 9.17
C LEU A 108 -4.01 9.71 9.11
N VAL A 109 -4.80 9.50 10.15
CA VAL A 109 -6.12 10.12 10.28
C VAL A 109 -6.39 10.50 11.72
N ARG A 110 -7.12 11.60 11.91
CA ARG A 110 -7.71 11.97 13.19
C ARG A 110 -9.23 11.92 13.09
N ALA A 111 -9.88 11.24 14.02
CA ALA A 111 -11.33 11.23 14.17
C ALA A 111 -11.70 11.07 15.65
N GLY A 112 -12.67 11.84 16.14
CA GLY A 112 -13.13 11.75 17.54
C GLY A 112 -12.02 11.96 18.58
N GLY A 113 -11.03 12.79 18.26
CA GLY A 113 -9.86 13.03 19.13
C GLY A 113 -8.83 11.91 19.16
N VAL A 114 -9.03 10.80 18.45
CA VAL A 114 -8.06 9.71 18.32
C VAL A 114 -7.31 9.85 17.01
N MET A 115 -5.98 9.79 17.08
CA MET A 115 -5.12 9.71 15.91
C MET A 115 -4.84 8.24 15.59
N THR A 116 -4.92 7.86 14.33
CA THR A 116 -4.71 6.48 13.88
C THR A 116 -3.66 6.45 12.78
N VAL A 117 -2.57 5.73 13.03
CA VAL A 117 -1.52 5.44 12.05
C VAL A 117 -1.89 4.16 11.33
N LEU A 118 -1.96 4.18 10.01
CA LEU A 118 -2.26 3.06 9.15
C LEU A 118 -1.07 2.74 8.24
N ALA A 119 -0.86 1.48 7.92
CA ALA A 119 0.11 1.06 6.92
C ALA A 119 -0.25 -0.31 6.33
N GLU A 120 0.32 -0.63 5.18
CA GLU A 120 0.44 -2.01 4.72
C GLU A 120 1.44 -2.75 5.62
N GLY A 121 1.04 -3.89 6.20
CA GLY A 121 1.91 -4.80 6.92
C GLY A 121 2.21 -6.03 6.07
N TRP A 122 3.43 -6.11 5.54
CA TRP A 122 3.84 -7.16 4.61
C TRP A 122 4.39 -8.39 5.33
N ILE A 123 4.01 -9.56 4.83
CA ILE A 123 4.54 -10.86 5.26
C ILE A 123 4.97 -11.65 4.02
N LYS A 124 6.17 -12.20 4.05
CA LYS A 124 6.67 -13.07 2.98
C LYS A 124 5.83 -14.34 2.87
N TYR A 125 5.53 -14.75 1.65
CA TYR A 125 4.85 -16.02 1.41
C TYR A 125 5.76 -17.20 1.79
N THR A 126 5.22 -18.14 2.57
CA THR A 126 5.95 -19.34 3.03
C THR A 126 5.27 -20.65 2.64
N GLY A 127 4.31 -20.62 1.72
CA GLY A 127 3.62 -21.82 1.24
C GLY A 127 4.48 -22.69 0.32
N SER A 128 3.87 -23.71 -0.26
CA SER A 128 4.56 -24.77 -1.00
C SER A 128 5.10 -24.31 -2.36
N HIS A 129 4.42 -23.36 -3.01
CA HIS A 129 4.73 -22.90 -4.37
C HIS A 129 5.77 -21.78 -4.40
N LYS A 130 6.99 -22.10 -3.95
CA LYS A 130 8.15 -21.18 -3.90
C LYS A 130 8.75 -20.92 -5.29
N THR A 131 8.06 -20.14 -6.10
CA THR A 131 8.56 -19.71 -7.42
C THR A 131 9.13 -18.29 -7.41
N SER A 132 8.87 -17.49 -6.37
CA SER A 132 9.38 -16.12 -6.22
C SER A 132 9.72 -15.80 -4.76
N SER A 133 10.87 -15.16 -4.53
CA SER A 133 11.27 -14.63 -3.22
C SER A 133 10.61 -13.30 -2.86
N GLU A 134 9.97 -12.64 -3.84
CA GLU A 134 9.32 -11.33 -3.68
C GLU A 134 7.81 -11.45 -3.43
N LEU A 135 7.27 -12.67 -3.44
CA LEU A 135 5.85 -12.89 -3.15
C LEU A 135 5.58 -12.71 -1.65
N GLY A 136 4.55 -11.92 -1.36
CA GLY A 136 4.10 -11.69 0.00
C GLY A 136 2.66 -11.22 0.03
N SER A 137 2.03 -11.39 1.20
CA SER A 137 0.73 -10.81 1.48
C SER A 137 0.88 -9.47 2.18
N ALA A 138 -0.14 -8.63 2.04
CA ALA A 138 -0.22 -7.36 2.75
C ALA A 138 -1.58 -7.23 3.42
N ASP A 139 -1.55 -7.03 4.74
CA ASP A 139 -2.73 -6.64 5.53
C ASP A 139 -2.69 -5.13 5.78
N ILE A 140 -3.82 -4.50 6.06
CA ILE A 140 -3.83 -3.15 6.64
C ILE A 140 -3.78 -3.25 8.15
N VAL A 141 -2.78 -2.59 8.73
CA VAL A 141 -2.55 -2.51 10.17
C VAL A 141 -2.81 -1.08 10.65
N ALA A 142 -3.26 -0.94 11.90
CA ALA A 142 -3.52 0.33 12.54
C ALA A 142 -2.94 0.39 13.97
N GLY A 143 -2.30 1.50 14.30
CA GLY A 143 -1.94 1.87 15.67
C GLY A 143 -2.73 3.11 16.09
N TYR A 144 -3.27 3.09 17.31
CA TYR A 144 -4.10 4.18 17.84
C TYR A 144 -3.31 5.01 18.84
N ILE A 145 -3.47 6.33 18.78
CA ILE A 145 -2.79 7.31 19.62
C ILE A 145 -3.88 8.18 20.25
N SER A 146 -4.01 8.10 21.57
CA SER A 146 -5.01 8.85 22.34
C SER A 146 -4.40 9.90 23.28
N ALA A 147 -3.07 9.99 23.33
CA ALA A 147 -2.34 10.99 24.08
C ALA A 147 -2.65 12.42 23.61
N ALA A 148 -2.34 13.39 24.47
CA ALA A 148 -2.37 14.80 24.09
C ALA A 148 -1.47 15.04 22.86
N GLU A 149 -1.87 15.95 21.98
CA GLU A 149 -1.17 16.27 20.72
C GLU A 149 0.08 17.13 20.94
N THR A 150 0.86 16.77 21.94
CA THR A 150 2.21 17.28 22.14
C THR A 150 3.20 16.20 21.73
N TRP A 151 4.29 16.60 21.09
CA TRP A 151 5.31 15.65 20.62
C TRP A 151 5.79 14.68 21.73
N PRO A 152 6.12 15.14 22.96
CA PRO A 152 6.56 14.22 24.02
C PRO A 152 5.50 13.18 24.41
N SER A 153 4.22 13.56 24.46
CA SER A 153 3.14 12.64 24.81
C SER A 153 2.90 11.59 23.72
N ILE A 154 2.91 12.00 22.44
CA ILE A 154 2.80 11.08 21.30
C ILE A 154 3.96 10.07 21.32
N VAL A 155 5.21 10.57 21.45
CA VAL A 155 6.40 9.70 21.51
C VAL A 155 6.31 8.74 22.68
N ALA A 156 5.94 9.21 23.88
CA ALA A 156 5.82 8.35 25.06
C ALA A 156 4.77 7.24 24.87
N GLU A 157 3.65 7.51 24.20
CA GLU A 157 2.64 6.50 23.91
C GLU A 157 3.13 5.49 22.86
N VAL A 158 3.59 5.93 21.69
CA VAL A 158 3.95 5.01 20.58
C VAL A 158 5.22 4.19 20.84
N THR A 159 6.09 4.66 21.74
CA THR A 159 7.29 3.91 22.17
C THR A 159 7.06 3.05 23.39
N SER A 160 5.86 3.09 23.99
CA SER A 160 5.50 2.26 25.13
C SER A 160 5.55 0.78 24.77
N THR A 161 6.07 -0.04 25.70
CA THR A 161 6.07 -1.51 25.56
C THR A 161 4.67 -2.10 25.56
N GLU A 162 3.65 -1.34 25.98
CA GLU A 162 2.24 -1.73 25.96
C GLU A 162 1.50 -1.29 24.70
N TRP A 163 2.11 -0.42 23.88
CA TRP A 163 1.50 0.02 22.64
C TRP A 163 1.41 -1.15 21.64
N ARG A 164 0.26 -1.27 20.96
CA ARG A 164 -0.02 -2.37 20.04
C ARG A 164 -0.54 -1.83 18.73
N VAL A 165 -0.15 -2.54 17.68
CA VAL A 165 -0.69 -2.35 16.33
C VAL A 165 -1.63 -3.51 16.04
N HIS A 166 -2.71 -3.26 15.32
CA HIS A 166 -3.77 -4.24 15.08
C HIS A 166 -4.00 -4.41 13.59
N THR A 167 -4.14 -5.65 13.10
CA THR A 167 -4.69 -5.87 11.76
C THR A 167 -6.15 -5.44 11.75
N VAL A 168 -6.49 -4.39 10.99
CA VAL A 168 -7.86 -3.88 10.83
C VAL A 168 -8.56 -4.48 9.60
N LEU A 169 -7.78 -4.78 8.57
CA LEU A 169 -8.25 -5.48 7.38
C LEU A 169 -7.17 -6.46 6.95
N GLY A 170 -7.56 -7.71 6.75
CA GLY A 170 -6.71 -8.71 6.15
C GLY A 170 -7.48 -9.46 5.09
N ASP A 171 -6.78 -9.93 4.08
CA ASP A 171 -7.30 -10.78 3.01
C ASP A 171 -6.63 -12.14 3.19
N GLY A 172 -7.43 -13.16 3.49
CA GLY A 172 -6.90 -14.46 3.94
C GLY A 172 -5.95 -15.08 2.91
N ASN A 173 -4.90 -15.74 3.40
CA ASN A 173 -3.95 -16.47 2.56
C ASN A 173 -4.27 -17.97 2.54
N GLY A 174 -4.04 -18.60 1.40
CA GLY A 174 -3.99 -20.05 1.21
C GLY A 174 -2.70 -20.46 0.49
N ASP A 175 -2.52 -21.76 0.26
CA ASP A 175 -1.31 -22.26 -0.40
C ASP A 175 -1.20 -21.76 -1.85
N ASP A 176 -2.33 -21.64 -2.55
CA ASP A 176 -2.40 -21.23 -3.97
C ASP A 176 -2.92 -19.80 -4.16
N LEU A 177 -3.15 -19.06 -3.07
CA LEU A 177 -3.80 -17.75 -3.11
C LEU A 177 -3.22 -16.82 -2.03
N VAL A 178 -2.67 -15.68 -2.45
CA VAL A 178 -2.09 -14.68 -1.56
C VAL A 178 -2.90 -13.39 -1.66
N GLY A 179 -3.42 -12.90 -0.53
CA GLY A 179 -4.16 -11.64 -0.47
C GLY A 179 -3.23 -10.43 -0.34
N VAL A 180 -3.51 -9.36 -1.07
CA VAL A 180 -2.70 -8.13 -1.03
C VAL A 180 -3.60 -6.90 -0.96
N LEU A 181 -3.54 -6.23 0.19
CA LEU A 181 -4.15 -4.93 0.43
C LEU A 181 -3.10 -3.82 0.25
N ARG A 182 -3.43 -2.79 -0.52
CA ARG A 182 -2.50 -1.71 -0.87
C ARG A 182 -3.08 -0.32 -0.70
N ASN A 183 -2.18 0.63 -0.51
CA ASN A 183 -2.40 2.07 -0.54
C ASN A 183 -3.56 2.52 0.37
N PRO A 184 -3.52 2.16 1.68
CA PRO A 184 -4.51 2.66 2.62
C PRO A 184 -4.51 4.19 2.58
N THR A 185 -5.65 4.78 2.22
CA THR A 185 -5.83 6.24 2.16
C THR A 185 -6.98 6.62 3.08
N SER A 186 -6.70 7.43 4.09
CA SER A 186 -7.66 7.72 5.16
C SER A 186 -8.11 9.18 5.22
N VAL A 187 -9.36 9.41 5.62
CA VAL A 187 -9.90 10.74 5.95
C VAL A 187 -10.78 10.67 7.19
N GLY A 188 -10.69 11.70 8.04
CA GLY A 188 -11.47 11.81 9.27
C GLY A 188 -12.63 12.80 9.09
N VAL A 189 -13.81 12.43 9.55
CA VAL A 189 -15.00 13.28 9.58
C VAL A 189 -15.70 13.07 10.92
N ASP A 190 -15.76 14.11 11.75
CA ASP A 190 -16.29 14.06 13.12
C ASP A 190 -15.63 12.93 13.95
N ASN A 191 -16.40 11.92 14.34
CA ASN A 191 -15.94 10.75 15.07
C ASN A 191 -15.65 9.53 14.17
N LYS A 192 -15.75 9.67 12.84
CA LYS A 192 -15.56 8.58 11.88
C LYS A 192 -14.26 8.73 11.11
N ALA A 193 -13.60 7.60 10.89
CA ALA A 193 -12.46 7.48 9.98
C ALA A 193 -12.89 6.63 8.78
N PHE A 194 -12.76 7.19 7.58
CA PHE A 194 -12.98 6.49 6.32
C PHE A 194 -11.63 6.04 5.76
N LEU A 195 -11.59 4.85 5.19
CA LEU A 195 -10.37 4.24 4.65
C LEU A 195 -10.66 3.61 3.29
N LEU A 196 -9.96 4.07 2.25
CA LEU A 196 -9.91 3.42 0.93
C LEU A 196 -8.69 2.50 0.87
N VAL A 197 -8.87 1.29 0.33
CA VAL A 197 -7.82 0.28 0.20
C VAL A 197 -7.97 -0.42 -1.14
N GLY A 198 -6.90 -0.48 -1.94
CA GLY A 198 -6.84 -1.33 -3.11
C GLY A 198 -6.66 -2.78 -2.68
N ASN A 199 -7.30 -3.72 -3.35
CA ASN A 199 -7.24 -5.13 -3.01
C ASN A 199 -7.10 -5.97 -4.27
N TYR A 200 -6.28 -7.00 -4.20
CA TYR A 200 -6.20 -8.05 -5.20
C TYR A 200 -5.66 -9.31 -4.55
N SER A 201 -5.87 -10.44 -5.22
CA SER A 201 -5.22 -11.68 -4.85
C SER A 201 -4.22 -12.09 -5.92
N ILE A 202 -3.19 -12.82 -5.52
CA ILE A 202 -2.24 -13.45 -6.42
C ILE A 202 -2.50 -14.95 -6.35
N LYS A 203 -2.94 -15.54 -7.45
CA LYS A 203 -3.29 -16.97 -7.54
C LYS A 203 -2.21 -17.75 -8.28
N PHE A 204 -1.88 -18.93 -7.78
CA PHE A 204 -0.95 -19.83 -8.44
C PHE A 204 -1.65 -20.60 -9.58
N ASP A 205 -1.07 -20.55 -10.78
CA ASP A 205 -1.46 -21.34 -11.95
C ASP A 205 -0.50 -22.52 -12.08
N ALA A 206 -0.92 -23.70 -11.62
CA ALA A 206 -0.11 -24.91 -11.64
C ALA A 206 0.24 -25.39 -13.05
N THR A 207 -0.57 -25.07 -14.08
CA THR A 207 -0.27 -25.48 -15.46
C THR A 207 0.89 -24.69 -16.04
N LYS A 208 0.97 -23.40 -15.70
CA LYS A 208 2.05 -22.51 -16.14
C LYS A 208 3.18 -22.39 -15.12
N ASN A 209 3.00 -22.89 -13.91
CA ASN A 209 3.91 -22.76 -12.77
C ASN A 209 4.23 -21.28 -12.46
N ILE A 210 3.23 -20.39 -12.52
CA ILE A 210 3.39 -18.95 -12.27
C ILE A 210 2.30 -18.42 -11.35
N TRP A 211 2.61 -17.34 -10.66
CA TRP A 211 1.66 -16.53 -9.89
C TRP A 211 1.04 -15.46 -10.80
N GLN A 212 -0.28 -15.28 -10.73
CA GLN A 212 -1.04 -14.31 -11.51
C GLN A 212 -1.93 -13.47 -10.61
N GLU A 213 -1.89 -12.15 -10.78
CA GLU A 213 -2.80 -11.24 -10.08
C GLU A 213 -4.22 -11.38 -10.63
N VAL A 214 -5.20 -11.46 -9.73
CA VAL A 214 -6.61 -11.65 -10.04
C VAL A 214 -7.47 -10.87 -9.05
N GLY A 215 -8.68 -10.50 -9.48
CA GLY A 215 -9.70 -9.98 -8.56
C GLY A 215 -9.39 -8.60 -7.98
N TRP A 216 -8.85 -7.69 -8.80
CA TRP A 216 -8.63 -6.30 -8.40
C TRP A 216 -9.95 -5.61 -8.05
N ASP A 217 -10.02 -5.02 -6.86
CA ASP A 217 -11.10 -4.15 -6.41
C ASP A 217 -10.57 -3.01 -5.50
N ILE A 218 -11.45 -2.07 -5.16
CA ILE A 218 -11.18 -1.04 -4.15
C ILE A 218 -12.26 -1.17 -3.07
N ARG A 219 -11.83 -1.27 -1.81
CA ARG A 219 -12.70 -1.37 -0.65
C ARG A 219 -12.73 -0.04 0.10
N MET A 220 -13.91 0.34 0.60
CA MET A 220 -14.08 1.43 1.55
C MET A 220 -14.49 0.86 2.90
N LEU A 221 -13.84 1.31 3.96
CA LEU A 221 -14.14 0.96 5.35
C LEU A 221 -14.46 2.22 6.13
N VAL A 222 -15.32 2.08 7.14
CA VAL A 222 -15.64 3.15 8.09
C VAL A 222 -15.41 2.62 9.49
N GLY A 223 -14.52 3.27 10.23
CA GLY A 223 -14.33 3.08 11.66
C GLY A 223 -14.93 4.26 12.43
N GLU A 224 -15.29 4.04 13.69
CA GLU A 224 -15.77 5.09 14.58
C GLU A 224 -14.91 5.09 15.85
N ALA A 225 -14.41 6.27 16.21
CA ALA A 225 -13.66 6.45 17.43
C ALA A 225 -14.64 6.50 18.61
N THR A 226 -14.49 5.56 19.55
CA THR A 226 -15.27 5.51 20.78
C THR A 226 -14.35 5.77 21.97
N HIS A 227 -14.72 6.69 22.86
CA HIS A 227 -13.93 7.00 24.08
C HIS A 227 -13.90 5.85 25.10
N SER A 228 -14.63 4.78 24.86
CA SER A 228 -14.64 3.58 25.69
C SER A 228 -14.26 2.35 24.87
N LEU A 229 -13.32 1.57 25.40
CA LEU A 229 -13.46 0.12 25.34
C LEU A 229 -14.74 -0.16 26.11
N SER A 230 -15.88 -0.31 25.43
CA SER A 230 -17.02 -0.95 26.07
C SER A 230 -16.49 -2.29 26.58
N SER A 231 -16.27 -2.38 27.89
CA SER A 231 -15.80 -3.58 28.55
C SER A 231 -16.85 -4.65 28.32
N GLY A 232 -16.69 -5.42 27.25
CA GLY A 232 -17.48 -6.62 26.96
C GLY A 232 -17.12 -7.71 27.96
N ARG A 233 -17.47 -7.49 29.22
CA ARG A 233 -17.67 -8.55 30.21
C ARG A 233 -19.16 -8.88 30.17
N GLY A 234 -19.49 -9.92 29.42
CA GLY A 234 -20.75 -10.64 29.49
C GLY A 234 -20.41 -12.12 29.56
#